data_AF-A0A5D0QGW3-F1
#
_entry.id   AF-A0A5D0QGW3-F1
#
_cell.length_a   1.000
_cell.length_b   1.000
_cell.length_c   1.000
_cell.angle_alpha   90.00
_cell.angle_beta   90.00
_cell.angle_gamma   90.00
#
_symmetry.space_group_name_H-M   'P 1'
#
loop_
_entity.id
_entity.type
_entity.pdbx_description
1 polymer ?
#
loop_
_entity_poly.entity_id
_entity_poly.type
_entity_poly.pdbx_seq_one_letter_code
_entity_poly.pdbx_strand_id
1 'polypeptide(L)'
;MAAAAPSYTSYPAPSHTSYRKGLTRSLDRYLRGVDGDLAVSVRELSSGLSYSYNPGLRTATASIVKVDMVVALLLRAQRQRRALTGWERRAAAQAIKVSDNAAASRLWAAIGGGSGLAKANKKLGLRDTRPGPGGAWGSTTTSAADQVRLLNALVSAKSPLSARHRRYVLGLMRDVVPEQAWGVSAAGGKAEVKNGWLPRERDGGRWTVNSIGRVRAGGRTYLIAVVSRRHRSMGVGIKVVERVSELVAEAVGRAIR
;
A
#
# COMPACT_ATOMS: atom_id res chain seq x y z
N MET A 1 13.19 43.64 37.95
CA MET A 1 13.93 43.06 36.81
C MET A 1 13.12 41.88 36.28
N ALA A 2 12.44 42.05 35.13
CA ALA A 2 11.70 40.96 34.49
C ALA A 2 12.63 40.22 33.52
N ALA A 3 12.76 38.90 33.70
CA ALA A 3 13.57 38.05 32.86
C ALA A 3 12.97 37.95 31.44
N ALA A 4 13.80 38.19 30.42
CA ALA A 4 13.41 38.07 29.02
C ALA A 4 13.13 36.59 28.67
N ALA A 5 11.98 36.32 28.05
CA ALA A 5 11.62 35.00 27.56
C ALA A 5 12.51 34.59 26.37
N PRO A 6 12.87 33.31 26.22
CA PRO A 6 13.74 32.85 25.13
C PRO A 6 13.03 32.96 23.79
N SER A 7 13.71 33.60 22.83
CA SER A 7 13.30 33.67 21.44
C SER A 7 13.45 32.29 20.78
N TYR A 8 12.32 31.61 20.55
CA TYR A 8 12.29 30.43 19.70
C TYR A 8 12.55 30.86 18.25
N THR A 9 13.74 30.58 17.75
CA THR A 9 14.07 30.71 16.33
C THR A 9 13.23 29.68 15.55
N SER A 10 12.19 30.15 14.88
CA SER A 10 11.42 29.33 13.95
C SER A 10 12.26 29.10 12.70
N TYR A 11 12.76 27.88 12.53
CA TYR A 11 13.37 27.48 11.26
C TYR A 11 12.28 27.43 10.18
N PRO A 12 12.46 28.08 9.02
CA PRO A 12 11.50 28.02 7.93
C PRO A 12 11.34 26.56 7.47
N ALA A 13 10.10 26.18 7.14
CA ALA A 13 9.80 24.86 6.63
C ALA A 13 10.67 24.56 5.40
N PRO A 14 11.25 23.35 5.28
CA PRO A 14 12.07 23.00 4.14
C PRO A 14 11.25 23.08 2.85
N SER A 15 11.81 23.71 1.81
CA SER A 15 11.19 23.75 0.48
C SER A 15 10.86 22.35 -0.04
N HIS A 16 9.86 22.24 -0.92
CA HIS A 16 9.47 20.95 -1.50
C HIS A 16 10.63 20.18 -2.13
N THR A 17 11.58 20.88 -2.74
CA THR A 17 12.78 20.25 -3.33
C THR A 17 13.76 19.77 -2.26
N SER A 18 13.94 20.55 -1.18
CA SER A 18 14.91 20.23 -0.12
C SER A 18 14.49 19.01 0.72
N TYR A 19 13.21 18.88 1.09
CA TYR A 19 12.75 17.69 1.84
C TYR A 19 12.89 16.42 0.99
N ARG A 20 12.57 16.48 -0.32
CA ARG A 20 12.65 15.34 -1.23
C ARG A 20 14.09 14.85 -1.38
N LYS A 21 15.04 15.77 -1.58
CA LYS A 21 16.48 15.46 -1.64
C LYS A 21 16.97 14.89 -0.30
N GLY A 22 16.54 15.47 0.82
CA GLY A 22 16.87 14.97 2.16
C GLY A 22 16.39 13.54 2.39
N LEU A 23 15.10 13.27 2.12
CA LEU A 23 14.50 11.95 2.27
C LEU A 23 15.12 10.91 1.33
N THR A 24 15.38 11.27 0.07
CA THR A 24 16.06 10.38 -0.89
C THR A 24 17.42 9.96 -0.37
N ARG A 25 18.26 10.92 0.08
CA ARG A 25 19.57 10.59 0.68
C ARG A 25 19.43 9.69 1.90
N SER A 26 18.42 9.89 2.74
CA SER A 26 18.20 9.03 3.92
C SER A 26 17.83 7.60 3.53
N LEU A 27 16.99 7.42 2.50
CA LEU A 27 16.66 6.11 1.95
C LEU A 27 17.87 5.46 1.29
N ASP A 28 18.64 6.20 0.48
CA ASP A 28 19.87 5.70 -0.13
C ASP A 28 20.84 5.20 0.95
N ARG A 29 21.07 5.99 2.02
CA ARG A 29 21.95 5.59 3.12
C ARG A 29 21.48 4.30 3.80
N TYR A 30 20.18 4.18 4.07
CA TYR A 30 19.62 3.00 4.69
C TYR A 30 19.74 1.75 3.80
N LEU A 31 19.51 1.89 2.49
CA LEU A 31 19.44 0.78 1.55
C LEU A 31 20.79 0.29 1.03
N ARG A 32 21.88 1.06 1.16
CA ARG A 32 23.22 0.68 0.64
C ARG A 32 23.78 -0.66 1.13
N GLY A 33 23.34 -1.16 2.29
CA GLY A 33 23.75 -2.46 2.84
C GLY A 33 22.63 -3.49 2.90
N VAL A 34 21.51 -3.23 2.23
CA VAL A 34 20.32 -4.08 2.27
C VAL A 34 20.20 -4.81 0.94
N ASP A 35 20.20 -6.14 1.00
CA ASP A 35 19.88 -6.99 -0.15
C ASP A 35 18.45 -6.72 -0.65
N GLY A 36 18.31 -6.38 -1.94
CA GLY A 36 17.03 -6.31 -2.63
C GLY A 36 16.76 -4.96 -3.28
N ASP A 37 15.64 -4.90 -4.02
CA ASP A 37 15.12 -3.63 -4.55
C ASP A 37 13.83 -3.27 -3.84
N LEU A 38 13.62 -1.98 -3.64
CA LEU A 38 12.38 -1.44 -3.10
C LEU A 38 11.97 -0.18 -3.85
N ALA A 39 10.66 0.03 -3.92
CA ALA A 39 10.04 1.30 -4.24
C ALA A 39 8.99 1.65 -3.18
N VAL A 40 8.89 2.93 -2.87
CA VAL A 40 7.86 3.45 -1.97
C VAL A 40 7.16 4.63 -2.63
N SER A 41 5.85 4.72 -2.40
CA SER A 41 5.05 5.89 -2.71
C SER A 41 4.23 6.24 -1.47
N VAL A 42 4.23 7.53 -1.12
CA VAL A 42 3.50 8.06 0.02
C VAL A 42 2.72 9.31 -0.38
N ARG A 43 1.52 9.44 0.17
CA ARG A 43 0.70 10.65 0.09
C ARG A 43 0.09 10.95 1.45
N GLU A 44 0.32 12.15 1.95
CA GLU A 44 -0.42 12.67 3.10
C GLU A 44 -1.75 13.27 2.62
N LEU A 45 -2.85 12.97 3.31
CA LEU A 45 -4.21 13.22 2.81
C LEU A 45 -4.68 14.66 2.98
N SER A 46 -4.27 15.38 4.03
CA SER A 46 -4.74 16.74 4.30
C SER A 46 -4.11 17.77 3.37
N SER A 47 -2.79 17.71 3.20
CA SER A 47 -2.00 18.60 2.36
C SER A 47 -1.88 18.14 0.91
N GLY A 48 -2.08 16.85 0.65
CA GLY A 48 -1.78 16.24 -0.64
C GLY A 48 -0.28 16.07 -0.92
N LEU A 49 0.60 16.42 0.03
CA LEU A 49 2.04 16.28 -0.15
C LEU A 49 2.41 14.81 -0.38
N SER A 50 3.26 14.57 -1.39
CA SER A 50 3.61 13.24 -1.84
C SER A 50 5.07 13.10 -2.21
N TYR A 51 5.58 11.89 -2.01
CA TYR A 51 6.94 11.48 -2.31
C TYR A 51 6.94 10.08 -2.92
N SER A 52 7.92 9.80 -3.78
CA SER A 52 8.15 8.46 -4.31
C SER A 52 9.64 8.21 -4.48
N TYR A 53 10.06 6.98 -4.19
CA TYR A 53 11.43 6.50 -4.34
C TYR A 53 11.42 5.28 -5.26
N ASN A 54 12.39 5.21 -6.17
CA ASN A 54 12.51 4.18 -7.20
C ASN A 54 11.18 3.92 -7.96
N PRO A 55 10.54 4.95 -8.53
CA PRO A 55 9.19 4.83 -9.11
C PRO A 55 9.13 3.88 -10.33
N GLY A 56 10.26 3.48 -10.89
CA GLY A 56 10.35 2.53 -12.01
C GLY A 56 10.20 1.06 -11.61
N LEU A 57 10.36 0.70 -10.32
CA LEU A 57 10.29 -0.70 -9.92
C LEU A 57 8.90 -1.30 -10.17
N ARG A 58 8.88 -2.46 -10.83
CA ARG A 58 7.71 -3.33 -10.93
C ARG A 58 8.04 -4.67 -10.30
N THR A 59 7.16 -5.16 -9.45
CA THR A 59 7.33 -6.46 -8.81
C THR A 59 5.99 -7.16 -8.64
N ALA A 60 6.02 -8.46 -8.37
CA ALA A 60 4.82 -9.21 -8.05
C ALA A 60 4.16 -8.63 -6.79
N THR A 61 2.85 -8.56 -6.83
CA THR A 61 1.99 -8.10 -5.75
C THR A 61 2.01 -9.04 -4.56
N ALA A 62 2.20 -10.35 -4.79
CA ALA A 62 1.90 -11.35 -3.78
C ALA A 62 0.46 -11.12 -3.25
N SER A 63 0.25 -11.15 -1.93
CA SER A 63 -1.09 -11.00 -1.35
C SER A 63 -1.68 -9.58 -1.35
N ILE A 64 -0.95 -8.53 -1.75
CA ILE A 64 -1.56 -7.17 -1.80
C ILE A 64 -2.65 -7.07 -2.87
N VAL A 65 -2.55 -7.88 -3.94
CA VAL A 65 -3.57 -7.95 -5.02
C VAL A 65 -4.96 -8.36 -4.52
N LYS A 66 -5.05 -8.94 -3.32
CA LYS A 66 -6.34 -9.28 -2.71
C LYS A 66 -7.19 -8.02 -2.46
N VAL A 67 -6.57 -6.86 -2.24
CA VAL A 67 -7.29 -5.57 -2.20
C VAL A 67 -7.83 -5.22 -3.58
N ASP A 68 -7.02 -5.32 -4.64
CA ASP A 68 -7.43 -5.08 -6.02
C ASP A 68 -8.60 -6.00 -6.43
N MET A 69 -8.56 -7.28 -6.04
CA MET A 69 -9.64 -8.24 -6.29
C MET A 69 -10.95 -7.85 -5.62
N VAL A 70 -10.91 -7.49 -4.33
CA VAL A 70 -12.11 -7.07 -3.59
C VAL A 70 -12.66 -5.78 -4.19
N VAL A 71 -11.82 -4.84 -4.59
CA VAL A 71 -12.24 -3.62 -5.29
C VAL A 71 -12.86 -3.94 -6.66
N ALA A 72 -12.25 -4.83 -7.45
CA ALA A 72 -12.79 -5.27 -8.73
C ALA A 72 -14.16 -5.93 -8.59
N LEU A 73 -14.32 -6.78 -7.57
CA LEU A 73 -15.59 -7.41 -7.22
C LEU A 73 -16.67 -6.38 -6.87
N LEU A 74 -16.33 -5.39 -6.03
CA LEU A 74 -17.27 -4.33 -5.64
C LEU A 74 -17.66 -3.43 -6.81
N LEU A 75 -16.72 -3.08 -7.70
CA LEU A 75 -17.01 -2.34 -8.94
C LEU A 75 -17.94 -3.15 -9.86
N ARG A 76 -17.74 -4.47 -9.95
CA ARG A 76 -18.63 -5.36 -10.71
C ARG A 76 -20.03 -5.42 -10.10
N ALA A 77 -20.15 -5.63 -8.80
CA ALA A 77 -21.44 -5.68 -8.10
C ALA A 77 -22.19 -4.34 -8.21
N GLN A 78 -21.48 -3.22 -8.07
CA GLN A 78 -22.06 -1.88 -8.24
C GLN A 78 -22.59 -1.65 -9.66
N ARG A 79 -21.83 -2.04 -10.70
CA ARG A 79 -22.29 -1.97 -12.10
C ARG A 79 -23.54 -2.82 -12.32
N GLN A 80 -23.60 -3.98 -11.69
CA GLN A 80 -24.73 -4.90 -11.74
C GLN A 80 -25.89 -4.49 -10.82
N ARG A 81 -25.78 -3.36 -10.11
CA ARG A 81 -26.78 -2.86 -9.15
C ARG A 81 -27.19 -3.92 -8.11
N ARG A 82 -26.25 -4.77 -7.69
CA ARG A 82 -26.49 -5.82 -6.69
C ARG A 82 -25.58 -5.66 -5.48
N ALA A 83 -26.03 -6.20 -4.36
CA ALA A 83 -25.16 -6.41 -3.21
C ALA A 83 -24.15 -7.54 -3.48
N LEU A 84 -23.08 -7.58 -2.67
CA LEU A 84 -22.26 -8.77 -2.57
C LEU A 84 -23.10 -9.93 -2.03
N THR A 85 -22.93 -11.13 -2.56
CA THR A 85 -23.55 -12.34 -2.02
C THR A 85 -22.94 -12.68 -0.65
N GLY A 86 -23.57 -13.60 0.09
CA GLY A 86 -23.01 -14.09 1.36
C GLY A 86 -21.62 -14.71 1.19
N TRP A 87 -21.41 -15.48 0.12
CA TRP A 87 -20.11 -16.10 -0.15
C TRP A 87 -19.06 -15.05 -0.54
N GLU A 88 -19.40 -14.04 -1.34
CA GLU A 88 -18.49 -12.97 -1.76
C GLU A 88 -17.98 -12.18 -0.56
N ARG A 89 -18.88 -11.86 0.39
CA ARG A 89 -18.50 -11.18 1.63
C ARG A 89 -17.53 -12.02 2.48
N ARG A 90 -17.82 -13.31 2.65
CA ARG A 90 -16.94 -14.23 3.39
C ARG A 90 -15.58 -14.37 2.71
N ALA A 91 -15.54 -14.55 1.39
CA ALA A 91 -14.30 -14.66 0.64
C ALA A 91 -13.46 -13.37 0.72
N ALA A 92 -14.09 -12.20 0.58
CA ALA A 92 -13.42 -10.91 0.76
C ALA A 92 -12.83 -10.76 2.17
N ALA A 93 -13.60 -11.12 3.22
CA ALA A 93 -13.12 -11.05 4.59
C ALA A 93 -11.93 -11.99 4.83
N GLN A 94 -12.01 -13.24 4.40
CA GLN A 94 -10.92 -14.21 4.56
C GLN A 94 -9.66 -13.80 3.77
N ALA A 95 -9.82 -13.34 2.52
CA ALA A 95 -8.72 -12.91 1.68
C ALA A 95 -7.99 -11.66 2.22
N ILE A 96 -8.70 -10.75 2.89
CA ILE A 96 -8.07 -9.55 3.46
C ILE A 96 -7.55 -9.79 4.87
N LYS A 97 -8.41 -10.28 5.79
CA LYS A 97 -8.13 -10.30 7.23
C LYS A 97 -7.03 -11.31 7.62
N VAL A 98 -7.06 -12.50 7.04
CA VAL A 98 -6.10 -13.59 7.32
C VAL A 98 -5.25 -13.96 6.10
N SER A 99 -5.47 -13.29 4.98
CA SER A 99 -4.79 -13.54 3.72
C SER A 99 -5.03 -14.93 3.10
N ASP A 100 -6.21 -15.53 3.31
CA ASP A 100 -6.55 -16.85 2.77
C ASP A 100 -6.42 -16.93 1.23
N ASN A 101 -5.70 -17.94 0.74
CA ASN A 101 -5.42 -18.12 -0.68
C ASN A 101 -6.57 -18.79 -1.45
N ALA A 102 -7.33 -19.68 -0.82
CA ALA A 102 -8.47 -20.33 -1.46
C ALA A 102 -9.60 -19.32 -1.71
N ALA A 103 -9.86 -18.44 -0.74
CA ALA A 103 -10.74 -17.30 -0.85
C ALA A 103 -10.30 -16.35 -1.96
N ALA A 104 -8.99 -16.05 -2.05
CA ALA A 104 -8.46 -15.22 -3.14
C ALA A 104 -8.62 -15.86 -4.52
N SER A 105 -8.39 -17.17 -4.67
CA SER A 105 -8.63 -17.88 -5.92
C SER A 105 -10.12 -17.88 -6.32
N ARG A 106 -11.03 -18.00 -5.36
CA ARG A 106 -12.48 -17.85 -5.60
C ARG A 106 -12.84 -16.42 -6.02
N LEU A 107 -12.26 -15.40 -5.37
CA LEU A 107 -12.45 -14.00 -5.78
C LEU A 107 -11.91 -13.75 -7.19
N TRP A 108 -10.73 -14.29 -7.51
CA TRP A 108 -10.13 -14.21 -8.84
C TRP A 108 -11.06 -14.76 -9.92
N ALA A 109 -11.58 -15.98 -9.72
CA ALA A 109 -12.56 -16.57 -10.64
C ALA A 109 -13.81 -15.68 -10.76
N ALA A 110 -14.35 -15.20 -9.64
CA ALA A 110 -15.59 -14.42 -9.63
C ALA A 110 -15.48 -13.04 -10.30
N ILE A 111 -14.30 -12.40 -10.27
CA ILE A 111 -14.09 -11.16 -11.02
C ILE A 111 -13.93 -11.42 -12.52
N GLY A 112 -13.72 -12.67 -12.96
CA GLY A 112 -13.42 -13.05 -14.34
C GLY A 112 -11.92 -13.11 -14.63
N GLY A 113 -11.12 -13.47 -13.62
CA GLY A 113 -9.67 -13.58 -13.71
C GLY A 113 -8.97 -12.27 -14.08
N GLY A 114 -7.90 -12.40 -14.87
CA GLY A 114 -7.07 -11.26 -15.28
C GLY A 114 -7.84 -10.19 -16.05
N SER A 115 -8.80 -10.56 -16.89
CA SER A 115 -9.66 -9.61 -17.61
C SER A 115 -10.52 -8.77 -16.65
N GLY A 116 -11.05 -9.42 -15.61
CA GLY A 116 -11.79 -8.74 -14.54
C GLY A 116 -10.94 -7.72 -13.80
N LEU A 117 -9.73 -8.13 -13.41
CA LEU A 117 -8.77 -7.26 -12.73
C LEU A 117 -8.34 -6.09 -13.65
N ALA A 118 -8.00 -6.36 -14.90
CA ALA A 118 -7.59 -5.33 -15.88
C ALA A 118 -8.68 -4.26 -16.09
N LYS A 119 -9.95 -4.66 -16.14
CA LYS A 119 -11.08 -3.73 -16.24
C LYS A 119 -11.18 -2.81 -15.02
N ALA A 120 -10.95 -3.35 -13.81
CA ALA A 120 -10.89 -2.56 -12.59
C ALA A 120 -9.68 -1.60 -12.60
N ASN A 121 -8.49 -2.10 -12.99
CA ASN A 121 -7.27 -1.30 -13.11
C ASN A 121 -7.49 -0.08 -14.02
N LYS A 122 -8.10 -0.28 -15.21
CA LYS A 122 -8.45 0.82 -16.12
C LYS A 122 -9.38 1.84 -15.46
N LYS A 123 -10.40 1.39 -14.73
CA LYS A 123 -11.36 2.28 -14.05
C LYS A 123 -10.73 3.08 -12.90
N LEU A 124 -9.74 2.51 -12.24
CA LEU A 124 -8.98 3.12 -11.14
C LEU A 124 -7.78 3.94 -11.60
N GLY A 125 -7.40 3.84 -12.89
CA GLY A 125 -6.21 4.48 -13.43
C GLY A 125 -4.91 3.82 -12.99
N LEU A 126 -4.91 2.51 -12.71
CA LEU A 126 -3.71 1.72 -12.42
C LEU A 126 -3.03 1.36 -13.74
N ARG A 127 -1.94 2.06 -14.07
CA ARG A 127 -1.26 2.00 -15.38
C ARG A 127 -0.16 0.94 -15.45
N ASP A 128 0.35 0.57 -14.28
CA ASP A 128 1.48 -0.32 -14.05
C ASP A 128 1.08 -1.67 -13.47
N THR A 129 -0.16 -1.81 -12.98
CA THR A 129 -0.68 -3.07 -12.48
C THR A 129 -1.11 -3.99 -13.63
N ARG A 130 -0.39 -5.11 -13.82
CA ARG A 130 -0.64 -6.09 -14.88
C ARG A 130 -1.03 -7.45 -14.27
N PRO A 131 -2.21 -7.99 -14.58
CA PRO A 131 -2.66 -9.30 -14.09
C PRO A 131 -1.64 -10.41 -14.35
N GLY A 132 -1.49 -11.31 -13.38
CA GLY A 132 -0.74 -12.55 -13.58
C GLY A 132 -1.45 -13.50 -14.57
N PRO A 133 -0.72 -14.42 -15.21
CA PRO A 133 -1.30 -15.36 -16.17
C PRO A 133 -2.21 -16.37 -15.47
N GLY A 134 -3.30 -16.78 -16.14
CA GLY A 134 -4.19 -17.84 -15.67
C GLY A 134 -4.70 -17.62 -14.23
N GLY A 135 -4.46 -18.61 -13.37
CA GLY A 135 -4.80 -18.56 -11.93
C GLY A 135 -3.71 -17.97 -11.03
N ALA A 136 -2.54 -17.58 -11.58
CA ALA A 136 -1.39 -17.10 -10.82
C ALA A 136 -1.56 -15.63 -10.39
N TRP A 137 -2.64 -15.34 -9.67
CA TRP A 137 -3.02 -13.98 -9.30
C TRP A 137 -1.95 -13.26 -8.47
N GLY A 138 -1.17 -13.98 -7.65
CA GLY A 138 -0.07 -13.41 -6.85
C GLY A 138 1.11 -12.94 -7.70
N SER A 139 1.21 -13.44 -8.93
CA SER A 139 2.19 -13.01 -9.94
C SER A 139 1.76 -11.75 -10.69
N THR A 140 0.57 -11.20 -10.40
CA THR A 140 0.19 -9.85 -10.85
C THR A 140 1.30 -8.88 -10.48
N THR A 141 1.81 -8.12 -11.43
CA THR A 141 2.85 -7.11 -11.17
C THR A 141 2.22 -5.75 -10.91
N THR A 142 2.88 -4.90 -10.14
CA THR A 142 2.40 -3.54 -9.82
C THR A 142 3.55 -2.56 -9.55
N SER A 143 3.21 -1.28 -9.38
CA SER A 143 4.09 -0.22 -8.88
C SER A 143 3.60 0.32 -7.54
N ALA A 144 4.49 0.91 -6.74
CA ALA A 144 4.09 1.59 -5.51
C ALA A 144 3.08 2.72 -5.78
N ALA A 145 3.24 3.45 -6.90
CA ALA A 145 2.33 4.53 -7.27
C ALA A 145 0.91 4.04 -7.57
N ASP A 146 0.76 2.90 -8.25
CA ASP A 146 -0.55 2.31 -8.51
C ASP A 146 -1.21 1.82 -7.22
N GLN A 147 -0.44 1.25 -6.29
CA GLN A 147 -0.98 0.86 -5.00
C GLN A 147 -1.44 2.08 -4.17
N VAL A 148 -0.75 3.22 -4.25
CA VAL A 148 -1.28 4.48 -3.67
C VAL A 148 -2.54 4.97 -4.40
N ARG A 149 -2.65 4.81 -5.73
CA ARG A 149 -3.89 5.13 -6.47
C ARG A 149 -5.06 4.26 -6.04
N LEU A 150 -4.83 2.96 -5.84
CA LEU A 150 -5.81 2.02 -5.30
C LEU A 150 -6.29 2.47 -3.90
N LEU A 151 -5.37 2.74 -2.98
CA LEU A 151 -5.68 3.24 -1.65
C LEU A 151 -6.42 4.60 -1.69
N ASN A 152 -6.03 5.48 -2.61
CA ASN A 152 -6.68 6.77 -2.81
C ASN A 152 -8.15 6.59 -3.28
N ALA A 153 -8.44 5.58 -4.10
CA ALA A 153 -9.80 5.25 -4.46
C ALA A 153 -10.64 4.74 -3.27
N LEU A 154 -10.01 4.29 -2.17
CA LEU A 154 -10.72 3.91 -0.95
C LEU A 154 -11.09 5.11 -0.06
N VAL A 155 -10.43 6.26 -0.23
CA VAL A 155 -10.67 7.44 0.63
C VAL A 155 -11.27 8.64 -0.11
N SER A 156 -11.05 8.76 -1.42
CA SER A 156 -11.47 9.92 -2.21
C SER A 156 -12.98 9.93 -2.51
N ALA A 157 -13.61 11.11 -2.39
CA ALA A 157 -14.99 11.32 -2.83
C ALA A 157 -15.18 11.17 -4.35
N LYS A 158 -14.11 11.39 -5.14
CA LYS A 158 -14.09 11.20 -6.60
C LYS A 158 -13.91 9.72 -7.01
N SER A 159 -13.99 8.81 -6.05
CA SER A 159 -13.79 7.38 -6.30
C SER A 159 -14.88 6.80 -7.21
N PRO A 160 -14.53 5.83 -8.09
CA PRO A 160 -15.54 5.04 -8.78
C PRO A 160 -16.32 4.09 -7.85
N LEU A 161 -15.87 3.88 -6.62
CA LEU A 161 -16.59 3.10 -5.60
C LEU A 161 -17.55 3.99 -4.81
N SER A 162 -18.75 3.46 -4.52
CA SER A 162 -19.65 4.06 -3.54
C SER A 162 -18.98 4.23 -2.18
N ALA A 163 -19.44 5.21 -1.39
CA ALA A 163 -18.94 5.44 -0.03
C ALA A 163 -19.07 4.18 0.86
N ARG A 164 -20.14 3.40 0.68
CA ARG A 164 -20.35 2.14 1.39
C ARG A 164 -19.28 1.11 1.04
N HIS A 165 -18.95 0.94 -0.24
CA HIS A 165 -17.92 0.00 -0.68
C HIS A 165 -16.53 0.41 -0.22
N ARG A 166 -16.22 1.71 -0.26
CA ARG A 166 -14.98 2.28 0.30
C ARG A 166 -14.81 1.93 1.78
N ARG A 167 -15.84 2.19 2.60
CA ARG A 167 -15.83 1.85 4.04
C ARG A 167 -15.70 0.34 4.28
N TYR A 168 -16.35 -0.48 3.45
CA TYR A 168 -16.25 -1.93 3.55
C TYR A 168 -14.81 -2.43 3.39
N VAL A 169 -14.09 -2.00 2.35
CA VAL A 169 -12.69 -2.41 2.13
C VAL A 169 -11.78 -1.92 3.25
N LEU A 170 -11.92 -0.65 3.66
CA LEU A 170 -11.13 -0.11 4.78
C LEU A 170 -11.40 -0.85 6.10
N GLY A 171 -12.65 -1.25 6.36
CA GLY A 171 -12.99 -2.08 7.52
C GLY A 171 -12.27 -3.42 7.49
N LEU A 172 -12.28 -4.12 6.35
CA LEU A 172 -11.56 -5.39 6.22
C LEU A 172 -10.05 -5.22 6.46
N MET A 173 -9.44 -4.16 5.92
CA MET A 173 -8.01 -3.87 6.07
C MET A 173 -7.63 -3.41 7.48
N ARG A 174 -8.58 -2.81 8.21
CA ARG A 174 -8.41 -2.46 9.63
C ARG A 174 -8.44 -3.68 10.52
N ASP A 175 -9.31 -4.64 10.20
CA ASP A 175 -9.61 -5.78 11.05
C ASP A 175 -8.75 -7.01 10.70
N VAL A 176 -7.55 -6.81 10.15
CA VAL A 176 -6.60 -7.90 9.91
C VAL A 176 -6.19 -8.56 11.24
N VAL A 177 -5.87 -9.85 11.21
CA VAL A 177 -5.39 -10.54 12.43
C VAL A 177 -4.02 -10.00 12.85
N PRO A 178 -3.65 -10.09 14.14
CA PRO A 178 -2.40 -9.51 14.65
C PRO A 178 -1.15 -9.90 13.85
N GLU A 179 -1.07 -11.13 13.38
CA GLU A 179 0.06 -11.67 12.59
C GLU A 179 0.16 -11.03 11.19
N GLN A 180 -0.91 -10.38 10.73
CA GLN A 180 -0.95 -9.61 9.48
C GLN A 180 -0.72 -8.11 9.69
N ALA A 181 -0.57 -7.63 10.93
CA ALA A 181 -0.53 -6.20 11.26
C ALA A 181 0.89 -5.58 11.26
N TRP A 182 1.76 -6.02 10.35
CA TRP A 182 3.13 -5.50 10.17
C TRP A 182 3.27 -4.63 8.91
N GLY A 183 4.45 -4.05 8.69
CA GLY A 183 4.78 -3.33 7.45
C GLY A 183 4.48 -1.84 7.54
N VAL A 184 3.59 -1.30 6.70
CA VAL A 184 3.28 0.15 6.73
C VAL A 184 2.68 0.60 8.07
N SER A 185 2.12 -0.32 8.86
CA SER A 185 1.65 -0.05 10.21
C SER A 185 2.76 0.41 11.16
N ALA A 186 4.03 0.07 10.91
CA ALA A 186 5.15 0.56 11.73
C ALA A 186 5.27 2.09 11.72
N ALA A 187 4.76 2.77 10.68
CA ALA A 187 4.75 4.22 10.62
C ALA A 187 3.80 4.89 11.62
N GLY A 188 2.83 4.17 12.22
CA GLY A 188 1.92 4.74 13.21
C GLY A 188 0.85 3.78 13.75
N GLY A 189 0.33 4.06 14.95
CA GLY A 189 -0.43 3.08 15.73
C GLY A 189 -1.84 2.69 15.21
N LYS A 190 -2.46 3.45 14.31
CA LYS A 190 -3.76 3.08 13.70
C LYS A 190 -3.61 2.95 12.19
N ALA A 191 -3.78 1.73 11.67
CA ALA A 191 -3.61 1.44 10.25
C ALA A 191 -4.73 0.56 9.68
N GLU A 192 -5.00 0.75 8.39
CA GLU A 192 -5.73 -0.17 7.53
C GLU A 192 -4.72 -0.74 6.53
N VAL A 193 -4.32 -2.00 6.69
CA VAL A 193 -3.15 -2.59 6.01
C VAL A 193 -3.48 -3.84 5.19
N LYS A 194 -2.72 -4.07 4.13
CA LYS A 194 -2.59 -5.39 3.50
C LYS A 194 -1.12 -5.65 3.14
N ASN A 195 -0.67 -6.83 3.54
CA ASN A 195 0.68 -7.33 3.24
C ASN A 195 0.68 -8.41 2.16
N GLY A 196 1.84 -8.60 1.53
CA GLY A 196 2.06 -9.69 0.57
C GLY A 196 3.52 -10.10 0.47
N TRP A 197 3.77 -11.39 0.63
CA TRP A 197 5.11 -11.96 0.58
C TRP A 197 5.10 -13.33 -0.09
N LEU A 198 6.17 -13.67 -0.81
CA LEU A 198 6.46 -15.03 -1.28
C LEU A 198 7.92 -15.13 -1.77
N PRO A 199 8.56 -16.30 -1.65
CA PRO A 199 9.82 -16.57 -2.35
C PRO A 199 9.56 -16.69 -3.85
N ARG A 200 10.53 -16.29 -4.67
CA ARG A 200 10.39 -16.24 -6.13
C ARG A 200 11.54 -16.97 -6.78
N GLU A 201 11.25 -18.08 -7.45
CA GLU A 201 12.25 -18.84 -8.21
C GLU A 201 12.99 -17.98 -9.24
N ARG A 202 12.27 -17.14 -10.00
CA ARG A 202 12.88 -16.21 -10.97
C ARG A 202 13.80 -15.15 -10.34
N ASP A 203 13.75 -15.00 -9.01
CA ASP A 203 14.62 -14.11 -8.25
C ASP A 203 15.67 -14.92 -7.44
N GLY A 204 15.94 -16.18 -7.82
CA GLY A 204 16.87 -17.08 -7.14
C GLY A 204 16.39 -17.53 -5.75
N GLY A 205 15.09 -17.78 -5.60
CA GLY A 205 14.47 -18.13 -4.32
C GLY A 205 14.33 -16.95 -3.33
N ARG A 206 14.79 -15.76 -3.70
CA ARG A 206 14.70 -14.56 -2.86
C ARG A 206 13.26 -14.07 -2.71
N TRP A 207 13.05 -13.28 -1.67
CA TRP A 207 11.71 -12.90 -1.21
C TRP A 207 11.22 -11.59 -1.83
N THR A 208 9.98 -11.62 -2.32
CA THR A 208 9.14 -10.44 -2.50
C THR A 208 8.43 -10.16 -1.19
N VAL A 209 8.45 -8.91 -0.72
CA VAL A 209 7.78 -8.47 0.51
C VAL A 209 7.18 -7.09 0.30
N ASN A 210 5.86 -6.99 0.38
CA ASN A 210 5.11 -5.77 0.07
C ASN A 210 4.16 -5.44 1.22
N SER A 211 3.90 -4.16 1.41
CA SER A 211 2.90 -3.66 2.35
C SER A 211 2.26 -2.40 1.81
N ILE A 212 0.94 -2.31 1.92
CA ILE A 212 0.15 -1.16 1.50
C ILE A 212 -0.86 -0.81 2.58
N GLY A 213 -1.20 0.47 2.72
CA GLY A 213 -2.23 0.84 3.67
C GLY A 213 -2.48 2.33 3.84
N ARG A 214 -3.54 2.62 4.59
CA ARG A 214 -3.79 3.93 5.18
C ARG A 214 -3.30 3.91 6.62
N VAL A 215 -2.48 4.89 7.00
CA VAL A 215 -1.81 4.91 8.32
C VAL A 215 -2.01 6.27 8.96
N ARG A 216 -2.30 6.29 10.27
CA ARG A 216 -2.37 7.51 11.07
C ARG A 216 -1.11 7.62 11.93
N ALA A 217 -0.39 8.73 11.77
CA ALA A 217 0.86 9.00 12.46
C ALA A 217 1.01 10.50 12.73
N GLY A 218 1.40 10.89 13.95
CA GLY A 218 1.65 12.31 14.30
C GLY A 218 0.49 13.26 13.97
N GLY A 219 -0.76 12.83 14.20
CA GLY A 219 -1.97 13.62 13.90
C GLY A 219 -2.34 13.70 12.41
N ARG A 220 -1.59 13.05 11.52
CA ARG A 220 -1.79 13.05 10.07
C ARG A 220 -2.22 11.69 9.56
N THR A 221 -2.78 11.66 8.35
CA THR A 221 -3.19 10.42 7.67
C THR A 221 -2.45 10.27 6.36
N TYR A 222 -1.79 9.12 6.18
CA TYR A 222 -0.97 8.79 5.03
C TYR A 222 -1.57 7.62 4.26
N LEU A 223 -1.40 7.62 2.95
CA LEU A 223 -1.46 6.42 2.12
C LEU A 223 -0.02 6.04 1.81
N ILE A 224 0.38 4.82 2.17
CA ILE A 224 1.74 4.32 1.96
C ILE A 224 1.65 3.01 1.19
N ALA A 225 2.47 2.87 0.15
CA ALA A 225 2.70 1.61 -0.51
C ALA A 225 4.20 1.38 -0.64
N VAL A 226 4.67 0.25 -0.12
CA VAL A 226 6.03 -0.24 -0.27
C VAL A 226 5.96 -1.55 -1.04
N VAL A 227 6.64 -1.60 -2.18
CA VAL A 227 6.80 -2.82 -2.97
C VAL A 227 8.27 -3.16 -3.11
N SER A 228 8.63 -4.42 -2.92
CA SER A 228 10.03 -4.82 -2.90
C SER A 228 10.25 -6.26 -3.34
N ARG A 229 11.48 -6.59 -3.71
CA ARG A 229 11.89 -7.92 -4.19
C ARG A 229 13.34 -8.20 -3.89
N ARG A 230 13.75 -9.47 -4.08
CA ARG A 230 15.13 -9.93 -3.94
C ARG A 230 15.70 -9.82 -2.52
N HIS A 231 14.85 -9.83 -1.49
CA HIS A 231 15.29 -9.93 -0.10
C HIS A 231 15.83 -11.33 0.21
N ARG A 232 16.90 -11.42 1.00
CA ARG A 232 17.48 -12.71 1.42
C ARG A 232 16.52 -13.58 2.26
N SER A 233 15.61 -12.96 2.99
CA SER A 233 14.57 -13.65 3.76
C SER A 233 13.32 -12.79 3.91
N MET A 234 12.18 -13.40 4.23
CA MET A 234 10.95 -12.70 4.57
C MET A 234 11.16 -11.68 5.69
N GLY A 235 11.79 -12.10 6.80
CA GLY A 235 12.00 -11.25 7.97
C GLY A 235 12.87 -10.03 7.69
N VAL A 236 13.87 -10.17 6.80
CA VAL A 236 14.67 -9.03 6.35
C VAL A 236 13.81 -8.05 5.54
N GLY A 237 13.00 -8.56 4.61
CA GLY A 237 12.09 -7.72 3.85
C GLY A 237 11.08 -6.98 4.72
N ILE A 238 10.54 -7.62 5.76
CA ILE A 238 9.62 -6.96 6.72
C ILE A 238 10.31 -5.77 7.39
N LYS A 239 11.49 -5.98 7.98
CA LYS A 239 12.26 -4.91 8.64
C LYS A 239 12.52 -3.72 7.72
N VAL A 240 12.84 -4.00 6.45
CA VAL A 240 13.09 -2.97 5.43
C VAL A 240 11.81 -2.21 5.11
N VAL A 241 10.70 -2.90 4.89
CA VAL A 241 9.39 -2.26 4.62
C VAL A 241 8.96 -1.37 5.79
N GLU A 242 9.09 -1.84 7.02
CA GLU A 242 8.73 -1.09 8.23
C GLU A 242 9.59 0.16 8.37
N ARG A 243 10.92 0.01 8.29
CA ARG A 243 11.84 1.13 8.43
C ARG A 243 11.64 2.20 7.35
N VAL A 244 11.43 1.78 6.10
CA VAL A 244 11.12 2.73 5.02
C VAL A 244 9.80 3.45 5.29
N SER A 245 8.78 2.75 5.79
CA SER A 245 7.47 3.33 6.09
C SER A 245 7.55 4.41 7.17
N GLU A 246 8.31 4.17 8.24
CA GLU A 246 8.60 5.16 9.29
C GLU A 246 9.28 6.40 8.70
N LEU A 247 10.38 6.21 7.96
CA LEU A 247 11.19 7.29 7.40
C LEU A 247 10.37 8.21 6.48
N VAL A 248 9.53 7.62 5.62
CA VAL A 248 8.70 8.43 4.70
C VAL A 248 7.58 9.17 5.43
N ALA A 249 6.91 8.55 6.41
CA ALA A 249 5.84 9.20 7.16
C ALA A 249 6.38 10.37 8.00
N GLU A 250 7.50 10.14 8.69
CA GLU A 250 8.18 11.14 9.52
C GLU A 250 8.67 12.33 8.68
N ALA A 251 9.36 12.06 7.57
CA ALA A 251 9.90 13.11 6.71
C ALA A 251 8.80 13.93 6.00
N VAL A 252 7.76 13.27 5.48
CA VAL A 252 6.61 13.97 4.88
C VAL A 252 5.86 14.76 5.97
N GLY A 253 5.68 14.20 7.16
CA GLY A 253 5.03 14.90 8.28
C GLY A 253 5.76 16.18 8.71
N ARG A 254 7.10 16.16 8.73
CA ARG A 254 7.92 17.35 8.99
C ARG A 254 7.83 18.42 7.91
N ALA A 255 7.61 18.03 6.67
CA ALA A 255 7.55 18.96 5.54
C ALA A 255 6.22 19.73 5.43
N ILE A 256 5.19 19.34 6.20
CA ILE A 256 3.86 19.98 6.23
C ILE A 256 3.74 20.90 7.47
N ARG A 257 4.85 21.33 8.05
CA ARG A 257 4.84 22.29 9.17
C ARG A 257 4.55 23.69 8.65
#